data_AF-A0A5C3LED3-F1
#
_entry.id   AF-A0A5C3LED3-F1
#
_cell.length_a   1.000
_cell.length_b   1.000
_cell.length_c   1.000
_cell.angle_alpha   90.00
_cell.angle_beta   90.00
_cell.angle_gamma   90.00
#
_symmetry.space_group_name_H-M   'P 1'
#
loop_
_entity.id
_entity.type
_entity.pdbx_description
1 polymer ?
#
loop_
_entity_poly.entity_id
_entity_poly.type
_entity_poly.pdbx_seq_one_letter_code
_entity_poly.pdbx_strand_id
1 'polypeptide(L)'
;MKSFVAVGSAAFISGAAARTFTVFNACPFTIWPAMFTDTNVAPNKPDFPTGWEAPAFTSVSFTVPDNWKAGRIWGRRNCDFSSNPGPNSCLDGGCNGGLLCQNPVSLTGVPPASLAEWTLEGDGNRDFYDVSLVDGYNLPMRITNNKGCPVADCPVDLGPNCPTALKGPFDASGFPVGCKSACIANLDGNPSNSANCCSGSHNTPATCPNSGVAFYSYFKGNCPNAYAYAFDESSGTALWTCDSGLQADYTLTFCP
;
A
#
# COMPACT_ATOMS: atom_id res chain seq x y z
N MET A 1 58.97 37.07 -6.03
CA MET A 1 57.79 36.38 -6.62
C MET A 1 57.55 35.12 -5.81
N LYS A 2 56.50 35.08 -5.00
CA LYS A 2 56.05 33.86 -4.31
C LYS A 2 54.60 33.64 -4.74
N SER A 3 54.40 32.70 -5.67
CA SER A 3 53.07 32.32 -6.14
C SER A 3 52.45 31.36 -5.15
N PHE A 4 51.33 31.76 -4.55
CA PHE A 4 50.47 30.86 -3.78
C PHE A 4 49.46 30.24 -4.74
N VAL A 5 49.51 28.92 -4.90
CA VAL A 5 48.48 28.16 -5.60
C VAL A 5 47.46 27.73 -4.56
N ALA A 6 46.26 28.32 -4.60
CA ALA A 6 45.12 27.87 -3.82
C ALA A 6 44.46 26.70 -4.56
N VAL A 7 44.57 25.49 -4.00
CA VAL A 7 43.83 24.32 -4.47
C VAL A 7 42.45 24.37 -3.81
N GLY A 8 41.42 24.73 -4.57
CA GLY A 8 40.03 24.70 -4.12
C GLY A 8 39.49 23.28 -4.21
N SER A 9 39.17 22.67 -3.07
CA SER A 9 38.46 21.40 -3.00
C SER A 9 37.00 21.62 -3.42
N ALA A 10 36.62 21.15 -4.61
CA ALA A 10 35.22 21.10 -5.03
C ALA A 10 34.52 19.97 -4.26
N ALA A 11 33.71 20.33 -3.26
CA ALA A 11 32.78 19.40 -2.64
C ALA A 11 31.62 19.16 -3.62
N PHE A 12 31.58 17.98 -4.23
CA PHE A 12 30.40 17.51 -4.95
C PHE A 12 29.31 17.24 -3.92
N ILE A 13 28.32 18.14 -3.83
CA ILE A 13 27.09 17.87 -3.11
C ILE A 13 26.34 16.85 -3.98
N SER A 14 26.50 15.55 -3.67
CA SER A 14 25.60 14.53 -4.18
C SER A 14 24.24 14.75 -3.54
N GLY A 15 23.36 15.51 -4.20
CA GLY A 15 21.94 15.50 -3.84
C GLY A 15 21.47 14.06 -3.95
N ALA A 16 20.90 13.50 -2.88
CA ALA A 16 20.22 12.22 -2.96
C ALA A 16 19.10 12.37 -3.99
N ALA A 17 19.15 11.58 -5.06
CA ALA A 17 18.12 11.59 -6.08
C ALA A 17 16.80 11.08 -5.46
N ALA A 18 15.74 11.87 -5.60
CA ALA A 18 14.51 11.66 -4.88
C ALA A 18 13.32 12.30 -5.62
N ARG A 19 12.14 11.72 -5.40
CA ARG A 19 10.89 12.09 -6.07
C ARG A 19 9.87 12.60 -5.08
N THR A 20 8.88 13.31 -5.58
CA THR A 20 7.75 13.76 -4.77
C THR A 20 6.67 12.70 -4.77
N PHE A 21 6.25 12.31 -3.57
CA PHE A 21 5.01 11.56 -3.37
C PHE A 21 3.98 12.48 -2.76
N THR A 22 2.77 12.45 -3.30
CA THR A 22 1.61 13.15 -2.74
C THR A 22 0.60 12.12 -2.27
N VAL A 23 0.11 12.27 -1.04
CA VAL A 23 -1.00 11.48 -0.51
C VAL A 23 -2.17 12.42 -0.29
N PHE A 24 -3.27 12.16 -1.00
CA PHE A 24 -4.49 12.96 -0.97
C PHE A 24 -5.64 12.14 -0.37
N ASN A 25 -6.25 12.69 0.68
CA ASN A 25 -7.53 12.18 1.19
C ASN A 25 -8.67 12.87 0.45
N ALA A 26 -9.24 12.22 -0.57
CA ALA A 26 -10.45 12.71 -1.24
C ALA A 26 -11.74 12.16 -0.60
N CYS A 27 -11.63 11.39 0.48
CA CYS A 27 -12.79 10.91 1.21
C CYS A 27 -13.50 12.07 1.93
N PRO A 28 -14.84 12.03 2.07
CA PRO A 28 -15.60 13.06 2.78
C PRO A 28 -15.51 12.95 4.31
N PHE A 29 -14.47 12.27 4.82
CA PHE A 29 -14.23 12.04 6.24
C PHE A 29 -12.73 11.92 6.52
N THR A 30 -12.35 12.07 7.79
CA THR A 30 -10.96 11.91 8.23
C THR A 30 -10.50 10.46 8.10
N ILE A 31 -9.30 10.28 7.57
CA ILE A 31 -8.57 9.01 7.60
C ILE A 31 -7.23 9.21 8.29
N TRP A 32 -6.59 8.12 8.67
CA TRP A 32 -5.23 8.15 9.18
C TRP A 32 -4.34 7.32 8.27
N PRO A 33 -3.68 7.91 7.26
CA PRO A 33 -2.75 7.15 6.46
C PRO A 33 -1.58 6.63 7.30
N ALA A 34 -1.03 5.52 6.88
CA ALA A 34 0.11 4.86 7.49
C ALA A 34 1.10 4.45 6.39
N MET A 35 2.38 4.47 6.73
CA MET A 35 3.47 4.15 5.81
C MET A 35 4.42 3.14 6.45
N PHE A 36 4.77 2.11 5.66
CA PHE A 36 5.71 1.07 6.03
C PHE A 36 6.85 0.98 5.00
N THR A 37 8.01 0.52 5.44
CA THR A 37 9.16 0.21 4.59
C THR A 37 9.85 -1.03 5.14
N ASP A 38 10.03 -2.06 4.33
CA ASP A 38 10.83 -3.20 4.77
C ASP A 38 12.33 -2.86 4.67
N THR A 39 12.91 -2.46 5.80
CA THR A 39 14.33 -2.09 5.86
C THR A 39 15.27 -3.27 5.70
N ASN A 40 14.77 -4.51 5.69
CA ASN A 40 15.57 -5.70 5.36
C ASN A 40 15.74 -5.85 3.84
N VAL A 41 14.84 -5.27 3.03
CA VAL A 41 14.93 -5.26 1.57
C VAL A 41 15.82 -4.12 1.09
N ALA A 42 15.63 -2.91 1.62
CA ALA A 42 16.50 -1.77 1.36
C ALA A 42 16.54 -0.80 2.56
N PRO A 43 17.70 -0.22 2.88
CA PRO A 43 17.83 0.67 4.05
C PRO A 43 17.19 2.05 3.83
N ASN A 44 16.96 2.45 2.57
CA ASN A 44 16.47 3.78 2.23
C ASN A 44 14.95 3.85 2.43
N LYS A 45 14.52 4.91 3.11
CA LYS A 45 13.10 5.17 3.40
C LYS A 45 12.81 6.67 3.29
N PRO A 46 11.55 7.07 3.06
CA PRO A 46 11.15 8.46 3.11
C PRO A 46 11.44 9.07 4.50
N ASP A 47 11.91 10.32 4.51
CA ASP A 47 12.04 11.11 5.73
C ASP A 47 10.70 11.81 6.02
N PHE A 48 9.70 11.01 6.37
CA PHE A 48 8.34 11.45 6.68
C PHE A 48 7.75 10.57 7.80
N PRO A 49 6.85 11.08 8.65
CA PRO A 49 6.20 10.27 9.68
C PRO A 49 5.51 9.03 9.10
N THR A 50 5.62 7.89 9.80
CA THR A 50 5.03 6.60 9.39
C THR A 50 3.51 6.54 9.58
N GLY A 51 2.89 7.64 10.00
CA GLY A 51 1.46 7.82 9.97
C GLY A 51 1.07 9.22 10.42
N TRP A 52 -0.11 9.66 9.98
CA TRP A 52 -0.62 11.01 10.23
C TRP A 52 -2.14 11.02 10.19
N GLU A 53 -2.74 12.07 10.71
CA GLU A 53 -4.16 12.36 10.52
C GLU A 53 -4.33 13.16 9.23
N ALA A 54 -5.27 12.75 8.38
CA ALA A 54 -5.64 13.46 7.16
C ALA A 54 -7.13 13.77 7.20
N PRO A 55 -7.51 15.02 7.55
CA PRO A 55 -8.90 15.47 7.43
C PRO A 55 -9.41 15.33 5.98
N ALA A 56 -10.72 15.37 5.82
CA ALA A 56 -11.36 15.31 4.50
C ALA A 56 -10.78 16.38 3.56
N PHE A 57 -10.49 15.98 2.31
CA PHE A 57 -9.99 16.85 1.23
C PHE A 57 -8.64 17.53 1.53
N THR A 58 -7.77 16.86 2.30
CA THR A 58 -6.40 17.34 2.58
C THR A 58 -5.35 16.49 1.88
N SER A 59 -4.21 17.11 1.56
CA SER A 59 -3.06 16.44 0.94
C SER A 59 -1.77 16.73 1.69
N VAL A 60 -0.87 15.76 1.72
CA VAL A 60 0.53 15.94 2.12
C VAL A 60 1.45 15.54 0.98
N SER A 61 2.60 16.19 0.87
CA SER A 61 3.66 15.81 -0.07
C SER A 61 4.98 15.66 0.66
N PHE A 62 5.76 14.66 0.27
CA PHE A 62 7.08 14.39 0.86
C PHE A 62 8.03 13.76 -0.15
N THR A 63 9.31 13.81 0.19
CA THR A 63 10.40 13.29 -0.64
C THR A 63 10.61 11.81 -0.39
N VAL A 64 10.71 11.03 -1.47
CA VAL A 64 10.96 9.58 -1.45
C VAL A 64 12.26 9.28 -2.20
N PRO A 65 13.22 8.57 -1.58
CA PRO A 65 14.46 8.16 -2.27
C PRO A 65 14.16 7.33 -3.52
N ASP A 66 14.92 7.54 -4.61
CA ASP A 66 14.72 6.81 -5.89
C ASP A 66 14.85 5.29 -5.77
N ASN A 67 15.53 4.81 -4.72
CA ASN A 67 15.74 3.40 -4.42
C ASN A 67 14.92 2.92 -3.20
N TRP A 68 13.78 3.56 -2.93
CA TRP A 68 12.82 3.06 -1.94
C TRP A 68 12.18 1.76 -2.43
N LYS A 69 12.41 0.66 -1.69
CA LYS A 69 11.92 -0.68 -2.03
C LYS A 69 11.03 -1.23 -0.91
N ALA A 70 10.08 -2.09 -1.27
CA ALA A 70 9.12 -2.69 -0.34
C ALA A 70 8.40 -1.62 0.51
N GLY A 71 7.98 -0.54 -0.16
CA GLY A 71 7.23 0.56 0.41
C GLY A 71 5.74 0.30 0.36
N ARG A 72 5.02 0.64 1.43
CA ARG A 72 3.56 0.49 1.50
C ARG A 72 2.91 1.71 2.13
N ILE A 73 1.78 2.14 1.59
CA ILE A 73 0.92 3.14 2.19
C ILE A 73 -0.52 2.63 2.21
N TRP A 74 -1.23 2.79 3.32
CA TRP A 74 -2.64 2.43 3.45
C TRP A 74 -3.39 3.43 4.32
N GLY A 75 -4.72 3.39 4.27
CA GLY A 75 -5.60 4.23 5.07
C GLY A 75 -6.15 3.48 6.27
N ARG A 76 -6.37 4.19 7.38
CA ARG A 76 -7.02 3.67 8.59
C ARG A 76 -8.25 4.51 8.89
N ARG A 77 -9.28 3.90 9.47
CA ARG A 77 -10.52 4.61 9.84
C ARG A 77 -10.90 4.44 11.30
N ASN A 78 -11.67 5.42 11.76
CA ASN A 78 -12.26 5.47 13.10
C ASN A 78 -11.19 5.22 14.18
N CYS A 79 -10.09 5.98 14.11
CA CYS A 79 -8.97 5.82 15.02
C CYS A 79 -9.14 6.67 16.28
N ASP A 80 -8.80 6.09 17.43
CA ASP A 80 -8.59 6.78 18.70
C ASP A 80 -7.29 6.28 19.34
N PHE A 81 -6.28 7.16 19.36
CA PHE A 81 -4.97 6.87 19.93
C PHE A 81 -4.82 7.33 21.40
N SER A 82 -5.87 7.90 21.99
CA SER A 82 -5.82 8.47 23.36
C SER A 82 -5.66 7.41 24.45
N SER A 83 -6.16 6.19 24.20
CA SER A 83 -6.26 5.13 25.19
C SER A 83 -5.44 3.88 24.86
N ASN A 84 -4.99 3.73 23.61
CA ASN A 84 -4.21 2.60 23.12
C ASN A 84 -3.24 3.07 22.03
N PRO A 85 -1.92 2.82 22.11
CA PRO A 85 -0.98 3.04 21.02
C PRO A 85 -0.74 1.76 20.19
N GLY A 86 -1.70 0.84 20.18
CA GLY A 86 -1.61 -0.46 19.54
C GLY A 86 -2.37 -0.56 18.22
N PRO A 87 -2.37 -1.74 17.60
CA PRO A 87 -3.05 -1.98 16.33
C PRO A 87 -4.58 -1.91 16.42
N ASN A 88 -5.15 -2.06 17.61
CA ASN A 88 -6.60 -1.99 17.83
C ASN A 88 -7.13 -0.57 18.08
N SER A 89 -6.27 0.45 17.89
CA SER A 89 -6.66 1.85 18.05
C SER A 89 -7.46 2.39 16.87
N CYS A 90 -7.52 1.64 15.76
CA CYS A 90 -8.37 1.94 14.62
C CYS A 90 -9.32 0.78 14.39
N LEU A 91 -10.51 1.07 13.83
CA LEU A 91 -11.49 0.04 13.49
C LEU A 91 -10.96 -0.88 12.39
N ASP A 92 -10.19 -0.34 11.45
CA ASP A 92 -9.49 -1.10 10.42
C ASP A 92 -8.10 -0.52 10.15
N GLY A 93 -7.22 -1.36 9.57
CA GLY A 93 -5.88 -0.97 9.14
C GLY A 93 -4.92 -0.53 10.26
N GLY A 94 -5.29 -0.65 11.54
CA GLY A 94 -4.43 -0.20 12.63
C GLY A 94 -3.09 -0.93 12.66
N CYS A 95 -2.07 -0.30 13.24
CA CYS A 95 -0.71 -0.85 13.25
C CYS A 95 -0.08 -0.74 14.64
N ASN A 96 0.92 -1.57 14.90
CA ASN A 96 1.75 -1.44 16.09
C ASN A 96 2.39 -0.05 16.13
N GLY A 97 2.34 0.65 17.27
CA GLY A 97 2.81 2.03 17.42
C GLY A 97 1.72 3.09 17.37
N GLY A 98 0.48 2.73 17.01
CA GLY A 98 -0.65 3.65 17.05
C GLY A 98 -0.59 4.60 15.87
N LEU A 99 -0.57 5.92 16.10
CA LEU A 99 -0.54 6.91 15.02
C LEU A 99 0.69 6.71 14.12
N LEU A 100 1.86 6.51 14.73
CA LEU A 100 3.13 6.28 14.06
C LEU A 100 3.42 4.78 14.04
N CYS A 101 3.27 4.14 12.88
CA CYS A 101 3.55 2.70 12.79
C CYS A 101 5.02 2.40 13.08
N GLN A 102 5.26 1.43 13.97
CA GLN A 102 6.59 0.97 14.36
C GLN A 102 7.12 -0.10 13.40
N ASN A 103 8.29 0.18 12.84
CA ASN A 103 9.10 -0.76 12.08
C ASN A 103 9.97 -1.58 13.07
N PRO A 104 10.18 -2.90 12.91
CA PRO A 104 9.79 -3.81 11.80
C PRO A 104 8.55 -4.66 12.05
N VAL A 105 7.72 -4.31 13.03
CA VAL A 105 6.80 -5.26 13.65
C VAL A 105 5.50 -5.49 12.85
N SER A 106 5.25 -4.77 11.75
CA SER A 106 4.06 -4.99 10.92
C SER A 106 4.31 -4.67 9.45
N LEU A 107 4.27 -5.69 8.58
CA LEU A 107 4.38 -5.54 7.12
C LEU A 107 3.19 -4.78 6.50
N THR A 108 2.05 -4.77 7.18
CA THR A 108 0.77 -4.22 6.74
C THR A 108 -0.04 -3.74 7.97
N GLY A 109 -1.13 -3.01 7.76
CA GLY A 109 -2.12 -2.74 8.81
C GLY A 109 -2.91 -4.00 9.16
N VAL A 110 -3.55 -4.04 10.34
CA VAL A 110 -4.44 -5.16 10.70
C VAL A 110 -5.55 -5.28 9.65
N PRO A 111 -5.62 -6.42 8.93
CA PRO A 111 -6.59 -6.61 7.87
C PRO A 111 -8.06 -6.56 8.34
N PRO A 112 -9.01 -6.10 7.51
CA PRO A 112 -8.80 -5.78 6.10
C PRO A 112 -8.19 -4.40 5.87
N ALA A 113 -7.27 -4.31 4.91
CA ALA A 113 -6.65 -3.05 4.50
C ALA A 113 -6.31 -3.11 3.00
N SER A 114 -6.84 -2.15 2.24
CA SER A 114 -6.35 -1.90 0.87
C SER A 114 -4.94 -1.33 0.96
N LEU A 115 -4.00 -1.83 0.16
CA LEU A 115 -2.61 -1.37 0.17
C LEU A 115 -2.25 -0.70 -1.16
N ALA A 116 -1.47 0.37 -1.07
CA ALA A 116 -0.71 0.90 -2.20
C ALA A 116 0.76 0.53 -1.99
N GLU A 117 1.35 -0.18 -2.94
CA GLU A 117 2.69 -0.76 -2.81
C GLU A 117 3.63 -0.19 -3.87
N TRP A 118 4.91 0.00 -3.51
CA TRP A 118 5.96 0.47 -4.42
C TRP A 118 7.27 -0.29 -4.22
N THR A 119 7.94 -0.54 -5.34
CA THR A 119 9.37 -0.86 -5.42
C THR A 119 10.00 -0.02 -6.51
N LEU A 120 10.72 1.03 -6.13
CA LEU A 120 11.41 1.93 -7.06
C LEU A 120 12.78 1.36 -7.46
N GLU A 121 13.23 1.72 -8.66
CA GLU A 121 14.47 1.22 -9.29
C GLU A 121 14.60 -0.31 -9.17
N GLY A 122 13.49 -1.01 -9.40
CA GLY A 122 13.42 -2.47 -9.38
C GLY A 122 14.07 -3.12 -10.60
N ASP A 123 13.84 -4.42 -10.74
CA ASP A 123 14.41 -5.24 -11.81
C ASP A 123 14.15 -4.68 -13.22
N GLY A 124 15.23 -4.45 -13.94
CA GLY A 124 15.20 -3.87 -15.29
C GLY A 124 14.96 -2.36 -15.30
N ASN A 125 15.35 -1.64 -14.23
CA ASN A 125 15.20 -0.19 -14.10
C ASN A 125 13.74 0.27 -14.22
N ARG A 126 12.85 -0.45 -13.53
CA ARG A 126 11.42 -0.17 -13.49
C ARG A 126 11.00 0.14 -12.08
N ASP A 127 10.15 1.13 -11.94
CA ASP A 127 9.33 1.25 -10.76
C ASP A 127 8.20 0.26 -10.89
N PHE A 128 7.99 -0.54 -9.86
CA PHE A 128 6.83 -1.39 -9.70
C PHE A 128 5.88 -0.75 -8.71
N TYR A 129 4.60 -0.69 -9.05
CA TYR A 129 3.58 -0.18 -8.16
C TYR A 129 2.23 -0.83 -8.42
N ASP A 130 1.43 -0.92 -7.38
CA ASP A 130 0.13 -1.56 -7.44
C ASP A 130 -0.79 -1.11 -6.30
N VAL A 131 -2.08 -1.34 -6.53
CA VAL A 131 -3.07 -1.39 -5.46
C VAL A 131 -3.36 -2.86 -5.19
N SER A 132 -3.37 -3.25 -3.93
CA SER A 132 -3.48 -4.64 -3.51
C SER A 132 -4.61 -4.85 -2.51
N LEU A 133 -5.46 -5.81 -2.83
CA LEU A 133 -6.57 -6.29 -1.99
C LEU A 133 -6.31 -7.69 -1.43
N VAL A 134 -5.05 -8.15 -1.47
CA VAL A 134 -4.64 -9.45 -0.92
C VAL A 134 -4.97 -9.54 0.57
N ASP A 135 -4.75 -8.44 1.29
CA ASP A 135 -5.12 -8.26 2.70
C ASP A 135 -6.57 -7.79 2.87
N GLY A 136 -7.39 -7.85 1.82
CA GLY A 136 -8.75 -7.33 1.79
C GLY A 136 -8.83 -5.85 1.43
N TYR A 137 -10.02 -5.29 1.62
CA TYR A 137 -10.38 -3.93 1.26
C TYR A 137 -10.90 -3.16 2.47
N ASN A 138 -10.52 -1.90 2.59
CA ASN A 138 -11.13 -0.97 3.54
C ASN A 138 -11.50 0.36 2.86
N LEU A 139 -10.59 0.96 2.09
CA LEU A 139 -10.82 2.22 1.37
C LEU A 139 -10.54 2.06 -0.13
N PRO A 140 -11.27 2.79 -1.00
CA PRO A 140 -10.91 2.90 -2.40
C PRO A 140 -9.61 3.69 -2.52
N MET A 141 -8.77 3.33 -3.48
CA MET A 141 -7.50 4.02 -3.71
C MET A 141 -7.05 3.97 -5.15
N ARG A 142 -6.28 4.98 -5.55
CA ARG A 142 -5.70 5.11 -6.88
C ARG A 142 -4.29 5.67 -6.78
N ILE A 143 -3.37 5.07 -7.54
CA ILE A 143 -2.02 5.55 -7.77
C ILE A 143 -1.95 6.11 -9.18
N THR A 144 -1.59 7.39 -9.29
CA THR A 144 -1.27 8.07 -10.55
C THR A 144 0.15 8.61 -10.51
N ASN A 145 0.64 9.07 -11.67
CA ASN A 145 1.97 9.63 -11.80
C ASN A 145 1.99 10.77 -12.82
N ASN A 146 3.02 11.62 -12.75
CA ASN A 146 3.17 12.78 -13.64
C ASN A 146 3.84 12.48 -14.99
N LYS A 147 4.10 11.20 -15.32
CA LYS A 147 4.77 10.77 -16.57
C LYS A 147 3.83 10.03 -17.53
N GLY A 148 2.56 9.85 -17.17
CA GLY A 148 1.58 9.15 -18.00
C GLY A 148 1.76 7.63 -18.02
N CYS A 149 2.50 7.05 -17.07
CA CYS A 149 2.54 5.60 -16.86
C CYS A 149 1.16 5.10 -16.38
N PRO A 150 0.85 3.79 -16.51
CA PRO A 150 -0.46 3.23 -16.17
C PRO A 150 -0.97 3.57 -14.76
N VAL A 151 -2.28 3.51 -14.58
CA VAL A 151 -2.94 3.75 -13.27
C VAL A 151 -3.15 2.42 -12.55
N ALA A 152 -2.80 2.36 -11.26
CA ALA A 152 -3.18 1.27 -10.38
C ALA A 152 -4.37 1.74 -9.51
N ASP A 153 -5.50 1.03 -9.53
CA ASP A 153 -6.65 1.43 -8.71
C ASP A 153 -7.61 0.32 -8.31
N CYS A 154 -8.26 0.58 -7.18
CA CYS A 154 -9.55 0.02 -6.79
C CYS A 154 -10.45 1.21 -6.47
N PRO A 155 -11.18 1.76 -7.46
CA PRO A 155 -11.83 3.07 -7.33
C PRO A 155 -13.24 3.00 -6.75
N VAL A 156 -13.77 1.80 -6.50
CA VAL A 156 -15.15 1.59 -6.05
C VAL A 156 -15.21 1.26 -4.58
N ASP A 157 -16.32 1.64 -3.93
CA ASP A 157 -16.58 1.21 -2.56
C ASP A 157 -17.12 -0.23 -2.50
N LEU A 158 -16.27 -1.16 -2.05
CA LEU A 158 -16.64 -2.57 -1.90
C LEU A 158 -17.44 -2.86 -0.63
N GLY A 159 -17.47 -1.94 0.36
CA GLY A 159 -18.14 -2.16 1.65
C GLY A 159 -19.61 -2.58 1.51
N PRO A 160 -20.46 -1.79 0.83
CA PRO A 160 -21.89 -2.08 0.70
C PRO A 160 -22.21 -3.44 0.07
N ASN A 161 -21.44 -3.84 -0.94
CA ASN A 161 -21.69 -5.06 -1.73
C ASN A 161 -20.76 -6.23 -1.37
N CYS A 162 -19.93 -6.09 -0.33
CA CYS A 162 -19.04 -7.14 0.10
C CYS A 162 -19.83 -8.44 0.40
N PRO A 163 -19.39 -9.60 -0.11
CA PRO A 163 -20.02 -10.88 0.18
C PRO A 163 -20.14 -11.13 1.68
N THR A 164 -21.26 -11.70 2.12
CA THR A 164 -21.57 -11.88 3.56
C THR A 164 -20.47 -12.58 4.34
N ALA A 165 -19.80 -13.57 3.75
CA ALA A 165 -18.71 -14.31 4.41
C ALA A 165 -17.44 -13.47 4.66
N LEU A 166 -17.31 -12.34 3.97
CA LEU A 166 -16.13 -11.47 3.98
C LEU A 166 -16.39 -10.11 4.64
N LYS A 167 -17.68 -9.75 4.79
CA LYS A 167 -18.12 -8.40 5.14
C LYS A 167 -17.75 -8.03 6.57
N GLY A 168 -17.14 -6.87 6.73
CA GLY A 168 -16.75 -6.30 8.02
C GLY A 168 -15.27 -5.86 8.05
N PRO A 169 -14.86 -5.10 9.07
CA PRO A 169 -15.63 -4.73 10.27
C PRO A 169 -16.76 -3.72 9.99
N PHE A 170 -17.62 -3.51 10.99
CA PHE A 170 -18.76 -2.58 10.92
C PHE A 170 -18.50 -1.39 11.84
N ASP A 171 -18.87 -0.19 11.40
CA ASP A 171 -18.85 0.99 12.27
C ASP A 171 -20.06 1.04 13.22
N ALA A 172 -20.12 2.09 14.04
CA ALA A 172 -21.20 2.28 15.01
C ALA A 172 -22.59 2.47 14.39
N SER A 173 -22.68 2.82 13.10
CA SER A 173 -23.94 2.89 12.35
C SER A 173 -24.39 1.56 11.78
N GLY A 174 -23.53 0.53 11.87
CA GLY A 174 -23.73 -0.76 11.22
C GLY A 174 -23.31 -0.78 9.75
N PHE A 175 -22.58 0.24 9.28
CA PHE A 175 -22.04 0.25 7.92
C PHE A 175 -20.79 -0.65 7.84
N PRO A 176 -20.71 -1.57 6.86
CA PRO A 176 -19.54 -2.42 6.65
C PRO A 176 -18.39 -1.59 6.08
N VAL A 177 -17.50 -1.14 6.95
CA VAL A 177 -16.34 -0.34 6.52
C VAL A 177 -15.35 -1.24 5.75
N GLY A 178 -15.18 -2.51 6.11
CA GLY A 178 -14.22 -3.41 5.45
C GLY A 178 -14.85 -4.57 4.66
N CYS A 179 -14.00 -5.20 3.84
CA CYS A 179 -14.25 -6.47 3.17
C CYS A 179 -12.98 -7.32 3.20
N LYS A 180 -12.98 -8.40 3.99
CA LYS A 180 -11.84 -9.32 4.08
C LYS A 180 -11.58 -10.02 2.75
N SER A 181 -10.32 -10.34 2.44
CA SER A 181 -10.04 -11.35 1.42
C SER A 181 -10.43 -12.74 1.96
N ALA A 182 -10.55 -13.73 1.07
CA ALA A 182 -10.87 -15.10 1.49
C ALA A 182 -9.81 -15.69 2.45
N CYS A 183 -8.53 -15.31 2.28
CA CYS A 183 -7.45 -15.69 3.20
C CYS A 183 -7.68 -15.10 4.59
N ILE A 184 -7.93 -13.79 4.68
CA ILE A 184 -8.14 -13.10 5.96
C ILE A 184 -9.43 -13.55 6.65
N ALA A 185 -10.46 -13.92 5.88
CA ALA A 185 -11.67 -14.52 6.42
C ALA A 185 -11.48 -15.99 6.84
N ASN A 186 -10.33 -16.60 6.56
CA ASN A 186 -9.98 -17.98 6.89
C ASN A 186 -11.06 -18.98 6.43
N LEU A 187 -11.54 -18.82 5.19
CA LEU A 187 -12.71 -19.59 4.70
C LEU A 187 -12.47 -21.10 4.58
N ASP A 188 -11.21 -21.52 4.45
CA ASP A 188 -10.82 -22.94 4.42
C ASP A 188 -10.35 -23.48 5.79
N GLY A 189 -10.25 -22.61 6.81
CA GLY A 189 -9.84 -22.99 8.16
C GLY A 189 -8.36 -23.33 8.31
N ASN A 190 -7.52 -23.19 7.28
CA ASN A 190 -6.11 -23.58 7.32
C ASN A 190 -5.18 -22.61 6.56
N PRO A 191 -4.89 -21.42 7.12
CA PRO A 191 -4.09 -20.40 6.44
C PRO A 191 -2.67 -20.84 6.10
N SER A 192 -2.13 -21.87 6.78
CA SER A 192 -0.78 -22.40 6.53
C SER A 192 -0.68 -23.31 5.31
N ASN A 193 -1.81 -23.82 4.80
CA ASN A 193 -1.88 -24.66 3.62
C ASN A 193 -3.21 -24.41 2.88
N SER A 194 -3.31 -23.22 2.26
CA SER A 194 -4.55 -22.66 1.76
C SER A 194 -4.41 -22.17 0.31
N ALA A 195 -5.40 -22.50 -0.52
CA ALA A 195 -5.53 -21.91 -1.85
C ALA A 195 -5.98 -20.44 -1.80
N ASN A 196 -6.65 -20.00 -0.72
CA ASN A 196 -7.02 -18.60 -0.54
C ASN A 196 -5.82 -17.73 -0.16
N CYS A 197 -4.86 -18.30 0.58
CA CYS A 197 -3.65 -17.62 1.04
C CYS A 197 -2.40 -17.89 0.18
N CYS A 198 -2.51 -18.78 -0.81
CA CYS A 198 -1.37 -19.31 -1.58
C CYS A 198 -0.20 -19.76 -0.69
N SER A 199 -0.50 -20.64 0.27
CA SER A 199 0.45 -21.12 1.28
C SER A 199 0.58 -22.65 1.26
N GLY A 200 1.64 -23.18 1.88
CA GLY A 200 1.89 -24.62 1.94
C GLY A 200 2.03 -25.24 0.55
N SER A 201 1.19 -26.23 0.21
CA SER A 201 1.14 -26.85 -1.11
C SER A 201 0.71 -25.91 -2.24
N HIS A 202 0.18 -24.72 -1.91
CA HIS A 202 -0.29 -23.69 -2.84
C HIS A 202 0.69 -22.50 -2.94
N ASN A 203 1.96 -22.67 -2.58
CA ASN A 203 2.92 -21.57 -2.51
C ASN A 203 3.59 -21.17 -3.84
N THR A 204 3.03 -21.59 -4.98
CA THR A 204 3.53 -21.19 -6.32
C THR A 204 2.37 -20.76 -7.22
N PRO A 205 2.61 -19.95 -8.26
CA PRO A 205 1.57 -19.59 -9.22
C PRO A 205 0.90 -20.81 -9.87
N ALA A 206 1.67 -21.88 -10.14
CA ALA A 206 1.15 -23.11 -10.73
C ALA A 206 0.23 -23.90 -9.77
N THR A 207 0.49 -23.83 -8.46
CA THR A 207 -0.29 -24.56 -7.45
C THR A 207 -1.36 -23.71 -6.76
N CYS A 208 -1.40 -22.40 -7.03
CA CYS A 208 -2.44 -21.46 -6.59
C CYS A 208 -2.98 -20.66 -7.78
N PRO A 209 -3.71 -21.29 -8.71
CA PRO A 209 -4.40 -20.59 -9.78
C PRO A 209 -5.57 -19.78 -9.20
N ASN A 210 -5.91 -18.67 -9.85
CA ASN A 210 -7.05 -17.82 -9.46
C ASN A 210 -8.38 -18.58 -9.33
N SER A 211 -8.59 -19.66 -10.09
CA SER A 211 -9.77 -20.53 -10.00
C SER A 211 -9.93 -21.25 -8.66
N GLY A 212 -8.84 -21.37 -7.89
CA GLY A 212 -8.84 -21.95 -6.54
C GLY A 212 -9.03 -20.92 -5.43
N VAL A 213 -9.02 -19.62 -5.74
CA VAL A 213 -9.15 -18.53 -4.76
C VAL A 213 -10.62 -18.11 -4.68
N ALA A 214 -11.24 -18.28 -3.50
CA ALA A 214 -12.62 -17.89 -3.31
C ALA A 214 -12.80 -16.37 -3.47
N PHE A 215 -13.90 -15.97 -4.11
CA PHE A 215 -14.26 -14.57 -4.37
C PHE A 215 -13.27 -13.77 -5.23
N TYR A 216 -12.29 -14.40 -5.90
CA TYR A 216 -11.38 -13.72 -6.83
C TYR A 216 -12.13 -12.87 -7.85
N SER A 217 -13.16 -13.43 -8.48
CA SER A 217 -13.97 -12.73 -9.49
C SER A 217 -14.73 -11.52 -8.95
N TYR A 218 -15.09 -11.51 -7.66
CA TYR A 218 -15.72 -10.34 -7.02
C TYR A 218 -14.73 -9.19 -6.91
N PHE A 219 -13.54 -9.43 -6.34
CA PHE A 219 -12.53 -8.39 -6.18
C PHE A 219 -12.00 -7.91 -7.55
N LYS A 220 -11.60 -8.85 -8.42
CA LYS A 220 -11.03 -8.51 -9.72
C LYS A 220 -12.04 -7.86 -10.66
N GLY A 221 -13.30 -8.30 -10.61
CA GLY A 221 -14.37 -7.72 -11.43
C GLY A 221 -14.72 -6.28 -11.05
N ASN A 222 -14.62 -5.92 -9.76
CA ASN A 222 -14.87 -4.56 -9.29
C ASN A 222 -13.63 -3.66 -9.35
N CYS A 223 -12.43 -4.23 -9.17
CA CYS A 223 -11.16 -3.53 -9.15
C CYS A 223 -10.17 -4.20 -10.12
N PRO A 224 -10.34 -4.01 -11.44
CA PRO A 224 -9.58 -4.73 -12.46
C PRO A 224 -8.09 -4.37 -12.48
N ASN A 225 -7.72 -3.17 -12.02
CA ASN A 225 -6.34 -2.66 -12.01
C ASN A 225 -5.61 -2.87 -10.68
N ALA A 226 -6.11 -3.76 -9.83
CA ALA A 226 -5.56 -4.11 -8.54
C ALA A 226 -5.24 -5.60 -8.45
N TYR A 227 -4.34 -5.97 -7.54
CA TYR A 227 -4.20 -7.36 -7.08
C TYR A 227 -5.46 -7.79 -6.33
N ALA A 228 -6.05 -8.91 -6.77
CA ALA A 228 -7.13 -9.57 -6.04
C ALA A 228 -6.65 -10.76 -5.19
N TYR A 229 -5.44 -11.28 -5.43
CA TYR A 229 -4.80 -12.35 -4.66
C TYR A 229 -3.27 -12.38 -4.89
N ALA A 230 -2.54 -13.24 -4.18
CA ALA A 230 -1.07 -13.21 -4.10
C ALA A 230 -0.31 -13.47 -5.42
N PHE A 231 -0.88 -14.16 -6.41
CA PHE A 231 -0.22 -14.46 -7.70
C PHE A 231 -0.98 -13.88 -8.91
N ASP A 232 -1.62 -12.73 -8.72
CA ASP A 232 -2.48 -12.08 -9.72
C ASP A 232 -1.70 -11.41 -10.87
N GLU A 233 -0.36 -11.46 -10.88
CA GLU A 233 0.47 -10.96 -11.99
C GLU A 233 0.06 -11.58 -13.33
N SER A 234 -0.36 -12.84 -13.30
CA SER A 234 -0.83 -13.57 -14.48
C SER A 234 -2.08 -12.95 -15.14
N SER A 235 -2.82 -12.09 -14.43
CA SER A 235 -3.93 -11.30 -15.01
C SER A 235 -3.46 -10.21 -15.98
N GLY A 236 -2.21 -9.78 -15.87
CA GLY A 236 -1.66 -8.66 -16.65
C GLY A 236 -2.15 -7.26 -16.22
N THR A 237 -2.97 -7.17 -15.18
CA THR A 237 -3.56 -5.90 -14.69
C THR A 237 -3.46 -5.75 -13.16
N ALA A 238 -2.58 -6.51 -12.52
CA ALA A 238 -2.36 -6.43 -11.07
C ALA A 238 -1.13 -5.56 -10.71
N LEU A 239 -0.04 -5.71 -11.47
CA LEU A 239 1.22 -5.00 -11.27
C LEU A 239 1.49 -4.02 -12.40
N TRP A 240 1.75 -2.77 -12.06
CA TRP A 240 2.03 -1.73 -13.04
C TRP A 240 3.48 -1.30 -12.96
N THR A 241 3.99 -0.81 -14.09
CA THR A 241 5.38 -0.39 -14.20
C THR A 241 5.51 0.98 -14.84
N CYS A 242 6.48 1.75 -14.37
CA CYS A 242 6.97 2.97 -15.01
C CYS A 242 8.48 2.87 -15.17
N ASP A 243 9.04 3.47 -16.23
CA ASP A 243 10.50 3.51 -16.39
C ASP A 243 11.12 4.39 -15.29
N SER A 244 11.99 3.81 -14.46
CA SER A 244 12.63 4.54 -13.35
C SER A 244 13.48 5.70 -13.83
N GLY A 245 14.00 5.64 -15.07
CA GLY A 245 14.76 6.74 -15.69
C GLY A 245 13.92 8.01 -15.92
N LEU A 246 12.59 7.91 -15.94
CA LEU A 246 11.70 9.06 -16.05
C LEU A 246 11.56 9.84 -14.74
N GLN A 247 11.98 9.24 -13.62
CA GLN A 247 11.84 9.80 -12.27
C GLN A 247 10.42 10.31 -12.01
N ALA A 248 9.43 9.41 -12.12
CA ALA A 248 8.03 9.75 -11.95
C ALA A 248 7.70 10.15 -10.51
N ASP A 249 7.02 11.29 -10.35
CA ASP A 249 6.36 11.65 -9.09
C ASP A 249 5.03 10.91 -9.03
N TYR A 250 4.67 10.42 -7.84
CA TYR A 250 3.47 9.61 -7.62
C TYR A 250 2.44 10.34 -6.77
N THR A 251 1.17 10.14 -7.08
CA THR A 251 0.05 10.60 -6.25
C THR A 251 -0.82 9.41 -5.87
N LEU A 252 -0.90 9.12 -4.57
CA LEU A 252 -1.88 8.22 -3.97
C LEU A 252 -3.11 9.03 -3.57
N THR A 253 -4.28 8.68 -4.10
CA THR A 253 -5.57 9.26 -3.72
C THR A 253 -6.44 8.21 -3.05
N PHE A 254 -6.91 8.49 -1.84
CA PHE A 254 -7.98 7.74 -1.18
C PHE A 254 -9.35 8.28 -1.61
N CYS A 255 -10.31 7.39 -1.86
CA CYS A 255 -11.64 7.73 -2.42
C CYS A 255 -11.57 8.55 -3.73
N PRO A 256 -10.89 8.02 -4.78
CA PRO A 256 -10.57 8.73 -6.02
C PRO A 256 -11.76 8.90 -6.99
#